data_AF-Q6JTY9-F1
#
_entry.id   AF-Q6JTY9-F1
#
_cell.length_a   1.000
_cell.length_b   1.000
_cell.length_c   1.000
_cell.angle_alpha   90.00
_cell.angle_beta   90.00
_cell.angle_gamma   90.00
#
_symmetry.space_group_name_H-M   'P 1'
#
loop_
_entity.id
_entity.type
_entity.pdbx_description
1 polymer ?
#
loop_
_entity_poly.entity_id
_entity_poly.type
_entity_poly.pdbx_seq_one_letter_code
_entity_poly.pdbx_strand_id
1 'polypeptide(L)'
;TLTAVRKMTKRDVFLEKDQVMNLLMFLPIWDGKMPMPAILKPKPLWTGKQIFSLIIPMNVNMIRTHSAHPDEEDDGPYKWISPGDTKVLVEHGDLISGILCKKTLGTSAGSLLHIVMLELGWEIAGTFYWHIQTVVNNWLLLEGHTIGIGDTIADPQTYIDIQNSIKKAKQDVIEVIEKAHNDELEPSPGNTLRQTFENQVNRILNDARDKTGSSAQKSLSEYNNFKAMVVSGAKGSKINISQVIACVGQQNVEGKRIPFGFRKRTLPHFIKDDYGPESRGFVENSYLAGLTPSEFFFHAMGGREGLIDTAVKTAETGYIQRRLIKAMESVMIAYDGTVRNSVGQLIQLRYGEDGLDAGAVEFQFLPTLKPSNKAFEKKFRFDISNERQLKKIFNEDIVKDLMGSAHIVNELEREWTTLQKDREALRSIFPKGDSKIVLPCNLQR
;
A
#
# COMPACT_ATOMS: atom_id res chain seq x y z
N THR A 1 0.75 11.20 -15.49
CA THR A 1 0.16 11.94 -14.35
C THR A 1 0.68 11.51 -12.99
N LEU A 2 0.46 10.29 -12.46
CA LEU A 2 0.79 9.95 -11.06
C LEU A 2 2.25 10.22 -10.64
N THR A 3 3.24 9.82 -11.44
CA THR A 3 4.66 10.13 -11.15
C THR A 3 4.94 11.62 -11.13
N ALA A 4 4.31 12.37 -12.04
CA ALA A 4 4.43 13.82 -12.09
C ALA A 4 3.76 14.48 -10.88
N VAL A 5 2.60 14.00 -10.41
CA VAL A 5 1.99 14.51 -9.17
C VAL A 5 2.95 14.34 -7.98
N ARG A 6 3.58 13.17 -7.84
CA ARG A 6 4.57 12.94 -6.78
C ARG A 6 5.71 13.95 -6.88
N LYS A 7 6.28 14.16 -8.08
CA LYS A 7 7.36 15.13 -8.29
C LYS A 7 6.88 16.55 -7.94
N MET A 8 5.73 16.98 -8.47
CA MET A 8 5.14 18.31 -8.27
C MET A 8 4.86 18.60 -6.80
N THR A 9 4.40 17.60 -6.03
CA THR A 9 4.03 17.78 -4.62
C THR A 9 5.19 17.59 -3.64
N LYS A 10 6.44 17.48 -4.10
CA LYS A 10 7.59 17.53 -3.18
C LYS A 10 7.75 18.92 -2.55
N ARG A 11 8.49 18.99 -1.43
CA ARG A 11 8.74 20.24 -0.69
C ARG A 11 9.68 21.20 -1.42
N ASP A 12 10.57 20.68 -2.24
CA ASP A 12 11.61 21.40 -2.99
C ASP A 12 11.14 21.94 -4.35
N VAL A 13 9.86 21.76 -4.72
CA VAL A 13 9.32 22.27 -5.99
C VAL A 13 8.74 23.66 -5.80
N PHE A 14 9.38 24.62 -6.47
CA PHE A 14 8.96 26.00 -6.58
C PHE A 14 8.65 26.37 -8.02
N LEU A 15 7.62 27.18 -8.21
CA LEU A 15 7.14 27.64 -9.51
C LEU A 15 7.25 29.16 -9.58
N GLU A 16 7.71 29.63 -10.72
CA GLU A 16 7.76 31.05 -11.04
C GLU A 16 6.39 31.58 -11.49
N LYS A 17 6.23 32.91 -11.46
CA LYS A 17 4.94 33.56 -11.74
C LYS A 17 4.38 33.22 -13.12
N ASP A 18 5.23 33.18 -14.14
CA ASP A 18 4.90 32.83 -15.53
C ASP A 18 4.43 31.38 -15.65
N GLN A 19 5.15 30.45 -15.00
CA GLN A 19 4.77 29.03 -14.97
C GLN A 19 3.42 28.83 -14.28
N VAL A 20 3.21 29.49 -13.13
CA VAL A 20 1.94 29.42 -12.40
C VAL A 20 0.80 29.98 -13.24
N MET A 21 0.98 31.15 -13.87
CA MET A 21 -0.04 31.73 -14.75
C MET A 21 -0.42 30.78 -15.88
N ASN A 22 0.57 30.12 -16.50
CA ASN A 22 0.30 29.11 -17.53
C ASN A 22 -0.50 27.91 -16.98
N LEU A 23 -0.14 27.39 -15.80
CA LEU A 23 -0.87 26.28 -15.18
C LEU A 23 -2.29 26.65 -14.77
N LEU A 24 -2.52 27.88 -14.28
CA LEU A 24 -3.85 28.38 -13.92
C LEU A 24 -4.76 28.50 -15.14
N MET A 25 -4.24 28.79 -16.34
CA MET A 25 -5.03 28.80 -17.58
C MET A 25 -5.63 27.43 -17.92
N PHE A 26 -5.02 26.35 -17.43
CA PHE A 26 -5.51 24.99 -17.64
C PHE A 26 -6.48 24.52 -16.55
N LEU A 27 -6.78 25.36 -15.55
CA LEU A 27 -7.78 25.09 -14.52
C LEU A 27 -9.16 25.65 -14.94
N PRO A 28 -10.15 24.79 -15.23
CA PRO A 28 -11.49 25.23 -15.61
C PRO A 28 -12.29 25.86 -14.47
N ILE A 29 -12.04 25.48 -13.21
CA ILE A 29 -12.73 26.03 -12.02
C ILE A 29 -11.97 27.21 -11.41
N TRP A 30 -10.99 27.79 -12.11
CA TRP A 30 -10.25 28.90 -11.54
C TRP A 30 -11.14 30.14 -11.41
N ASP A 31 -11.23 30.68 -10.20
CA ASP A 31 -12.03 31.85 -9.83
C ASP A 31 -11.44 33.20 -10.31
N GLY A 32 -10.38 33.14 -11.12
CA GLY A 32 -9.64 34.29 -11.61
C GLY A 32 -8.71 34.93 -10.58
N LYS A 33 -8.62 34.38 -9.37
CA LYS A 33 -7.76 34.91 -8.30
C LYS A 33 -6.50 34.08 -8.16
N MET A 34 -5.36 34.71 -8.38
CA MET A 34 -4.08 34.05 -8.17
C MET A 34 -3.83 33.93 -6.65
N PRO A 35 -3.49 32.74 -6.12
CA PRO A 35 -3.19 32.58 -4.70
C PRO A 35 -1.95 33.38 -4.30
N MET A 36 -1.87 33.74 -3.02
CA MET A 36 -0.67 34.38 -2.48
C MET A 36 0.52 33.40 -2.56
N PRO A 37 1.70 33.84 -3.05
CA PRO A 37 2.88 32.98 -3.11
C PRO A 37 3.31 32.56 -1.70
N ALA A 38 3.79 31.31 -1.55
CA ALA A 38 4.36 30.82 -0.29
C ALA A 38 5.58 31.64 0.15
N ILE A 39 6.38 32.11 -0.79
CA ILE A 39 7.58 32.93 -0.54
C ILE A 39 7.40 34.27 -1.25
N LEU A 40 7.47 35.37 -0.51
CA LEU A 40 7.31 36.73 -1.07
C LEU A 40 8.64 37.40 -1.41
N LYS A 41 9.68 37.18 -0.60
CA LYS A 41 11.02 37.74 -0.76
C LYS A 41 12.04 36.60 -0.76
N PRO A 42 13.10 36.64 -1.58
CA PRO A 42 13.51 37.73 -2.47
C PRO A 42 12.74 37.82 -3.80
N LYS A 43 12.15 36.71 -4.26
CA LYS A 43 11.29 36.63 -5.46
C LYS A 43 9.98 35.92 -5.08
N PRO A 44 8.83 36.29 -5.66
CA PRO A 44 7.58 35.57 -5.43
C PRO A 44 7.66 34.16 -6.02
N LEU A 45 7.54 33.14 -5.16
CA LEU A 45 7.54 31.72 -5.55
C LEU A 45 6.34 31.00 -4.95
N TRP A 46 5.70 30.18 -5.77
CA TRP A 46 4.61 29.29 -5.38
C TRP A 46 5.11 27.86 -5.23
N THR A 47 4.47 27.07 -4.38
CA THR A 47 4.80 25.64 -4.27
C THR A 47 3.89 24.80 -5.16
N GLY A 48 4.35 23.63 -5.59
CA GLY A 48 3.49 22.70 -6.32
C GLY A 48 2.28 22.23 -5.49
N LYS A 49 2.39 22.15 -4.16
CA LYS A 49 1.27 21.85 -3.25
C LYS A 49 0.19 22.95 -3.24
N GLN A 50 0.59 24.22 -3.28
CA GLN A 50 -0.36 25.33 -3.39
C GLN A 50 -1.19 25.24 -4.68
N ILE A 51 -0.53 24.97 -5.82
CA ILE A 51 -1.24 24.78 -7.09
C ILE A 51 -2.13 23.54 -7.04
N PHE A 52 -1.67 22.46 -6.41
CA PHE A 52 -2.48 21.26 -6.24
C PHE A 52 -3.71 21.51 -5.35
N SER A 53 -3.61 22.38 -4.35
CA SER A 53 -4.74 22.75 -3.47
C SER A 53 -5.87 23.40 -4.25
N LEU A 54 -5.56 24.23 -5.26
CA LEU A 54 -6.57 24.81 -6.16
C LEU A 54 -7.31 23.76 -7.01
N ILE A 55 -6.74 22.56 -7.18
CA ILE A 55 -7.36 21.47 -7.92
C ILE A 55 -8.37 20.74 -7.02
N ILE A 56 -8.08 20.63 -5.72
CA ILE A 56 -8.91 19.90 -4.76
C ILE A 56 -10.21 20.69 -4.54
N PRO A 57 -11.38 20.04 -4.63
CA PRO A 57 -12.64 20.72 -4.36
C PRO A 57 -12.74 21.15 -2.89
N MET A 58 -13.46 22.24 -2.64
CA MET A 58 -13.61 22.82 -1.30
C MET A 58 -14.25 21.83 -0.32
N ASN A 59 -13.86 21.91 0.96
CA ASN A 59 -14.40 21.15 2.10
C ASN A 59 -14.04 19.66 2.20
N VAL A 60 -12.95 19.23 1.57
CA VAL A 60 -12.47 17.85 1.71
C VAL A 60 -11.41 17.75 2.80
N ASN A 61 -11.56 16.78 3.70
CA ASN A 61 -10.61 16.47 4.75
C ASN A 61 -10.04 15.06 4.58
N MET A 62 -8.71 14.92 4.67
CA MET A 62 -8.05 13.62 4.56
C MET A 62 -6.71 13.59 5.27
N ILE A 63 -6.47 12.50 6.00
CA ILE A 63 -5.18 12.16 6.59
C ILE A 63 -4.70 10.83 6.01
N ARG A 64 -3.51 10.84 5.38
CA ARG A 64 -2.89 9.64 4.79
C ARG A 64 -1.37 9.64 4.97
N THR A 65 -0.75 8.49 4.69
CA THR A 65 0.70 8.33 4.70
C THR A 65 1.22 7.97 3.32
N HIS A 66 2.41 8.51 3.00
CA HIS A 66 3.15 8.21 1.79
C HIS A 66 3.66 6.76 1.81
N SER A 67 4.08 6.26 0.63
CA SER A 67 4.60 4.89 0.50
C SER A 67 5.90 4.65 1.28
N ALA A 68 6.68 5.71 1.53
CA ALA A 68 7.95 5.68 2.24
C ALA A 68 7.87 6.29 3.66
N HIS A 69 6.67 6.37 4.25
CA HIS A 69 6.53 6.80 5.63
C HIS A 69 7.16 5.77 6.58
N PRO A 70 8.14 6.15 7.41
CA PRO A 70 8.71 5.26 8.42
C PRO A 70 7.74 5.05 9.59
N ASP A 71 7.60 3.80 10.04
CA ASP A 71 6.61 3.43 11.07
C ASP A 71 6.88 4.10 12.43
N GLU A 72 8.15 4.38 12.76
CA GLU A 72 8.57 5.02 14.02
C GLU A 72 8.17 6.50 14.13
N GLU A 73 7.83 7.15 13.01
CA GLU A 73 7.54 8.58 12.96
C GLU A 73 6.21 8.94 13.63
N ASP A 74 5.23 8.03 13.62
CA ASP A 74 3.92 8.27 14.24
C ASP A 74 3.95 8.23 15.78
N ASP A 75 4.94 7.56 16.37
CA ASP A 75 5.19 7.47 17.82
C ASP A 75 6.22 8.49 18.30
N GLY A 76 6.97 9.09 17.37
CA GLY A 76 8.00 10.09 17.64
C GLY A 76 7.47 11.51 17.86
N PRO A 77 8.37 12.45 18.22
CA PRO A 77 8.02 13.85 18.45
C PRO A 77 7.59 14.58 17.15
N TYR A 78 8.01 14.09 15.98
CA TYR A 78 7.78 14.73 14.67
C TYR A 78 6.52 14.23 13.94
N LYS A 79 5.53 13.70 14.68
CA LYS A 79 4.31 13.09 14.13
C LYS A 79 3.52 13.95 13.14
N TRP A 80 3.46 15.26 13.37
CA TRP A 80 2.65 16.20 12.56
C TRP A 80 3.49 17.11 11.67
N ILE A 81 4.80 17.21 11.95
CA ILE A 81 5.76 17.97 11.15
C ILE A 81 6.76 16.97 10.58
N SER A 82 6.30 16.24 9.56
CA SER A 82 7.08 15.13 9.01
C SER A 82 8.39 15.63 8.38
N PRO A 83 9.59 15.19 8.84
CA PRO A 83 10.85 15.59 8.24
C PRO A 83 10.93 15.14 6.77
N GLY A 84 10.42 13.94 6.47
CA GLY A 84 10.39 13.37 5.12
C GLY A 84 9.22 13.80 4.23
N ASP A 85 8.36 14.72 4.70
CA ASP A 85 7.14 15.15 3.98
C ASP A 85 6.23 13.96 3.60
N THR A 86 6.12 13.01 4.52
CA THR A 86 5.51 11.69 4.28
C THR A 86 4.05 11.64 4.73
N LYS A 87 3.63 12.49 5.65
CA LYS A 87 2.25 12.54 6.14
C LYS A 87 1.44 13.51 5.30
N VAL A 88 0.45 12.98 4.58
CA VAL A 88 -0.44 13.75 3.73
C VAL A 88 -1.61 14.27 4.55
N LEU A 89 -1.73 15.59 4.61
CA LEU A 89 -2.82 16.30 5.29
C LEU A 89 -3.51 17.21 4.28
N VAL A 90 -4.77 16.92 4.02
CA VAL A 90 -5.69 17.80 3.28
C VAL A 90 -6.74 18.27 4.27
N GLU A 91 -6.90 19.58 4.42
CA GLU A 91 -7.85 20.19 5.34
C GLU A 91 -8.60 21.29 4.61
N HIS A 92 -9.93 21.27 4.66
CA HIS A 92 -10.81 22.21 3.96
C HIS A 92 -10.56 22.33 2.45
N GLY A 93 -10.00 21.30 1.82
CA GLY A 93 -9.59 21.32 0.41
C GLY A 93 -8.17 21.80 0.15
N ASP A 94 -7.41 22.20 1.18
CA ASP A 94 -6.03 22.65 1.03
C ASP A 94 -5.03 21.54 1.39
N LEU A 95 -4.04 21.30 0.51
CA LEU A 95 -2.96 20.35 0.76
C LEU A 95 -1.86 21.02 1.61
N ILE A 96 -1.96 20.84 2.93
CA ILE A 96 -1.04 21.44 3.91
C ILE A 96 0.34 20.78 3.85
N SER A 97 0.40 19.45 3.86
CA SER A 97 1.68 18.71 3.89
C SER A 97 1.57 17.35 3.22
N GLY A 98 2.73 16.78 2.88
CA GLY A 98 2.86 15.43 2.38
C GLY A 98 2.98 15.30 0.86
N ILE A 99 3.68 14.24 0.45
CA ILE A 99 3.87 13.89 -0.97
C ILE A 99 2.78 12.91 -1.41
N LEU A 100 2.06 13.27 -2.47
CA LEU A 100 1.00 12.43 -3.01
C LEU A 100 1.57 11.23 -3.79
N CYS A 101 1.02 10.04 -3.56
CA CYS A 101 1.37 8.81 -4.28
C CYS A 101 0.14 7.94 -4.58
N LYS A 102 0.36 6.71 -5.06
CA LYS A 102 -0.70 5.72 -5.28
C LYS A 102 -1.60 5.49 -4.05
N LYS A 103 -1.09 5.60 -2.82
CA LYS A 103 -1.93 5.45 -1.61
C LYS A 103 -2.94 6.59 -1.44
N THR A 104 -2.65 7.76 -2.01
CA THR A 104 -3.48 8.96 -1.87
C THR A 104 -4.39 9.19 -3.06
N LEU A 105 -3.88 9.04 -4.28
CA LEU A 105 -4.62 9.29 -5.52
C LEU A 105 -4.94 8.01 -6.31
N GLY A 106 -4.59 6.83 -5.77
CA GLY A 106 -4.91 5.57 -6.42
C GLY A 106 -6.26 5.00 -6.00
N THR A 107 -6.48 3.75 -6.37
CA THR A 107 -7.72 2.99 -6.18
C THR A 107 -7.85 2.38 -4.78
N SER A 108 -7.06 2.84 -3.79
CA SER A 108 -7.12 2.32 -2.42
C SER A 108 -8.33 2.87 -1.67
N ALA A 109 -8.90 2.07 -0.76
CA ALA A 109 -9.97 2.52 0.12
C ALA A 109 -9.54 3.75 0.95
N GLY A 110 -10.41 4.75 1.07
CA GLY A 110 -10.16 6.06 1.69
C GLY A 110 -9.01 6.86 1.06
N SER A 111 -8.77 6.69 -0.24
CA SER A 111 -7.98 7.63 -1.04
C SER A 111 -8.74 8.95 -1.21
N LEU A 112 -8.05 10.02 -1.62
CA LEU A 112 -8.67 11.33 -1.82
C LEU A 112 -9.83 11.27 -2.81
N LEU A 113 -9.70 10.47 -3.86
CA LEU A 113 -10.76 10.29 -4.86
C LEU A 113 -11.98 9.55 -4.31
N HIS A 114 -11.76 8.56 -3.44
CA HIS A 114 -12.86 7.88 -2.76
C HIS A 114 -13.61 8.84 -1.83
N ILE A 115 -12.88 9.68 -1.10
CA ILE A 115 -13.44 10.69 -0.19
C ILE A 115 -14.29 11.70 -0.96
N VAL A 116 -13.76 12.26 -2.06
CA VAL A 116 -14.48 13.19 -2.95
C VAL A 116 -15.75 12.56 -3.53
N MET A 117 -15.68 11.30 -3.97
CA MET A 117 -16.84 10.58 -4.51
C MET A 117 -17.98 10.48 -3.49
N LEU A 118 -17.65 10.23 -2.21
CA LEU A 118 -18.65 10.04 -1.15
C LEU A 118 -19.19 11.36 -0.58
N GLU A 119 -18.37 12.41 -0.46
CA GLU A 119 -18.80 13.71 0.07
C GLU A 119 -19.46 14.61 -0.98
N LEU A 120 -18.90 14.65 -2.19
CA LEU A 120 -19.25 15.64 -3.21
C LEU A 120 -19.94 15.02 -4.43
N GLY A 121 -20.00 13.69 -4.51
CA GLY A 121 -20.64 12.95 -5.58
C GLY A 121 -19.77 12.74 -6.82
N TRP A 122 -20.35 12.04 -7.79
CA TRP A 122 -19.64 11.50 -8.95
C TRP A 122 -19.27 12.55 -10.00
N GLU A 123 -20.08 13.59 -10.19
CA GLU A 123 -19.81 14.67 -11.15
C GLU A 123 -18.57 15.47 -10.74
N ILE A 124 -18.49 15.87 -9.46
CA ILE A 124 -17.33 16.59 -8.91
C ILE A 124 -16.10 15.69 -8.90
N ALA A 125 -16.24 14.40 -8.57
CA ALA A 125 -15.13 13.46 -8.67
C ALA A 125 -14.60 13.31 -10.11
N GLY A 126 -15.50 13.28 -11.11
CA GLY A 126 -15.14 13.21 -12.53
C GLY A 126 -14.40 14.46 -13.01
N THR A 127 -14.88 15.65 -12.64
CA THR A 127 -14.20 16.91 -12.96
C THR A 127 -12.85 17.03 -12.23
N PHE A 128 -12.76 16.57 -10.97
CA PHE A 128 -11.50 16.54 -10.23
C PHE A 128 -10.44 15.67 -10.92
N TYR A 129 -10.80 14.50 -11.45
CA TYR A 129 -9.91 13.68 -12.27
C TYR A 129 -9.37 14.44 -13.49
N TRP A 130 -10.27 15.14 -14.20
CA TRP A 130 -9.92 15.93 -15.37
C TRP A 130 -8.94 17.07 -15.03
N HIS A 131 -9.16 17.78 -13.93
CA HIS A 131 -8.29 18.89 -13.51
C HIS A 131 -6.89 18.42 -13.11
N ILE A 132 -6.80 17.33 -12.34
CA ILE A 132 -5.50 16.73 -12.01
C ILE A 132 -4.74 16.40 -13.29
N GLN A 133 -5.39 15.71 -14.23
CA GLN A 133 -4.72 15.28 -15.46
C GLN A 133 -4.25 16.48 -16.29
N THR A 134 -5.12 17.47 -16.50
CA THR A 134 -4.82 18.62 -17.34
C THR A 134 -3.66 19.45 -16.77
N VAL A 135 -3.74 19.86 -15.50
CA VAL A 135 -2.70 20.70 -14.87
C VAL A 135 -1.37 19.96 -14.77
N VAL A 136 -1.40 18.71 -14.28
CA VAL A 136 -0.17 17.97 -14.00
C VAL A 136 0.52 17.52 -15.29
N ASN A 137 -0.23 17.18 -16.34
CA ASN A 137 0.39 16.82 -17.62
C ASN A 137 1.03 18.05 -18.28
N ASN A 138 0.43 19.24 -18.18
CA ASN A 138 1.05 20.46 -18.66
C ASN A 138 2.27 20.87 -17.83
N TRP A 139 2.23 20.69 -16.50
CA TRP A 139 3.41 20.86 -15.65
C TRP A 139 4.53 19.88 -16.02
N LEU A 140 4.18 18.64 -16.36
CA LEU A 140 5.15 17.62 -16.79
C LEU A 140 5.86 18.01 -18.09
N LEU A 141 5.25 18.81 -18.97
CA LEU A 141 5.93 19.32 -20.17
C LEU A 141 7.07 20.28 -19.82
N LEU A 142 6.97 21.01 -18.70
CA LEU A 142 8.03 21.90 -18.22
C LEU A 142 9.15 21.12 -17.53
N GLU A 143 8.77 20.20 -16.64
CA GLU A 143 9.71 19.44 -15.81
C GLU A 143 10.40 18.30 -16.57
N GLY A 144 9.65 17.59 -17.42
CA GLY A 144 10.09 16.38 -18.07
C GLY A 144 10.22 15.16 -17.14
N HIS A 145 10.12 13.97 -17.73
CA HIS A 145 10.48 12.72 -17.07
C HIS A 145 10.96 11.72 -18.11
N THR A 146 12.08 11.07 -17.82
CA THR A 146 12.71 10.08 -18.70
C THR A 146 13.19 8.91 -17.85
N ILE A 147 13.60 7.82 -18.49
CA ILE A 147 14.36 6.75 -17.86
C ILE A 147 15.46 6.33 -18.84
N GLY A 148 16.69 6.25 -18.35
CA GLY A 148 17.85 5.84 -19.14
C GLY A 148 18.61 4.67 -18.52
N ILE A 149 19.63 4.20 -19.23
CA ILE A 149 20.54 3.19 -18.69
C ILE A 149 21.26 3.67 -17.43
N GLY A 150 21.53 4.98 -17.33
CA GLY A 150 22.14 5.59 -16.15
C GLY A 150 21.32 5.42 -14.87
N ASP A 151 19.99 5.31 -14.97
CA ASP A 151 19.12 5.05 -13.80
C ASP A 151 19.23 3.59 -13.29
N THR A 152 19.91 2.72 -14.02
CA THR A 152 20.09 1.31 -13.66
C THR A 152 21.49 0.99 -13.14
N ILE A 153 22.42 1.94 -13.22
CA ILE A 153 23.79 1.76 -12.77
C ILE A 153 23.85 2.05 -11.27
N ALA A 154 24.40 1.11 -10.51
CA ALA A 154 24.69 1.29 -9.08
C ALA A 154 26.13 1.76 -8.85
N ASP A 155 26.37 2.33 -7.66
CA ASP A 155 27.71 2.72 -7.24
C ASP A 155 28.66 1.52 -7.16
N PRO A 156 29.95 1.69 -7.49
CA PRO A 156 30.93 0.60 -7.43
C PRO A 156 31.02 -0.08 -6.06
N GLN A 157 30.85 0.67 -4.97
CA GLN A 157 30.81 0.12 -3.61
C GLN A 157 29.62 -0.82 -3.43
N THR A 158 28.43 -0.42 -3.87
CA THR A 158 27.23 -1.27 -3.81
C THR A 158 27.41 -2.53 -4.67
N TYR A 159 28.07 -2.43 -5.83
CA TYR A 159 28.36 -3.59 -6.66
C TYR A 159 29.26 -4.61 -5.93
N ILE A 160 30.29 -4.14 -5.22
CA ILE A 160 31.15 -4.99 -4.39
C ILE A 160 30.34 -5.64 -3.26
N ASP A 161 29.45 -4.90 -2.60
CA ASP A 161 28.60 -5.43 -1.54
C ASP A 161 27.61 -6.50 -2.04
N ILE A 162 27.08 -6.31 -3.25
CA ILE A 162 26.21 -7.29 -3.92
C ILE A 162 27.00 -8.56 -4.22
N GLN A 163 28.17 -8.45 -4.84
CA GLN A 163 29.04 -9.58 -5.17
C GLN A 163 29.47 -10.36 -3.91
N ASN A 164 29.85 -9.65 -2.84
CA ASN A 164 30.20 -10.27 -1.57
C ASN A 164 29.01 -11.00 -0.93
N SER A 165 27.81 -10.42 -1.02
CA SER A 165 26.59 -11.06 -0.50
C SER A 165 26.21 -12.31 -1.28
N ILE A 166 26.33 -12.29 -2.61
CA ILE A 166 26.09 -13.45 -3.47
C ILE A 166 27.13 -14.54 -3.21
N LYS A 167 28.41 -14.17 -3.14
CA LYS A 167 29.51 -15.12 -2.85
C LYS A 167 29.32 -15.80 -1.50
N LYS A 168 28.92 -15.05 -0.47
CA LYS A 168 28.60 -15.60 0.84
C LYS A 168 27.43 -16.59 0.76
N ALA A 169 26.34 -16.22 0.09
CA ALA A 169 25.19 -17.11 -0.07
C ALA A 169 25.53 -18.39 -0.85
N LYS A 170 26.38 -18.31 -1.89
CA LYS A 170 26.87 -19.49 -2.61
C LYS A 170 27.69 -20.40 -1.68
N GLN A 171 28.55 -19.83 -0.83
CA GLN A 171 29.31 -20.59 0.15
C GLN A 171 28.40 -21.27 1.19
N ASP A 172 27.42 -20.54 1.73
CA ASP A 172 26.45 -21.08 2.69
C ASP A 172 25.66 -22.27 2.09
N VAL A 173 25.35 -22.22 0.78
CA VAL A 173 24.70 -23.34 0.08
C VAL A 173 25.64 -24.55 -0.06
N ILE A 174 26.93 -24.33 -0.34
CA ILE A 174 27.92 -25.40 -0.41
C ILE A 174 28.05 -26.10 0.95
N GLU A 175 28.11 -25.34 2.04
CA GLU A 175 28.14 -25.91 3.40
C GLU A 175 26.90 -26.76 3.72
N VAL A 176 25.71 -26.34 3.26
CA VAL A 176 24.48 -27.13 3.41
C VAL A 176 24.53 -28.41 2.55
N ILE A 177 25.14 -28.36 1.36
CA ILE A 177 25.35 -29.55 0.51
C ILE A 177 26.32 -30.53 1.19
N GLU A 178 27.41 -30.04 1.78
CA GLU A 178 28.38 -30.87 2.51
C GLU A 178 27.74 -31.55 3.73
N LYS A 179 26.97 -30.81 4.53
CA LYS A 179 26.20 -31.38 5.65
C LYS A 179 25.21 -32.45 5.19
N ALA A 180 24.57 -32.25 4.04
CA ALA A 180 23.67 -33.25 3.47
C ALA A 180 24.41 -34.49 2.95
N HIS A 181 25.64 -34.36 2.45
CA HIS A 181 26.47 -35.50 2.04
C HIS A 181 27.05 -36.28 3.22
N ASN A 182 27.30 -35.62 4.35
CA ASN A 182 27.80 -36.23 5.58
C ASN A 182 26.68 -36.79 6.49
N ASP A 183 25.43 -36.79 6.02
CA ASP A 183 24.23 -37.19 6.79
C ASP A 183 24.04 -36.41 8.11
N GLU A 184 24.58 -35.19 8.20
CA GLU A 184 24.46 -34.31 9.37
C GLU A 184 23.17 -33.47 9.36
N LEU A 185 22.39 -33.53 8.27
CA LEU A 185 21.18 -32.73 8.10
C LEU A 185 19.94 -33.51 8.60
N GLU A 186 19.32 -33.01 9.67
CA GLU A 186 18.09 -33.61 10.20
C GLU A 186 16.84 -33.15 9.43
N PRO A 187 15.91 -34.07 9.09
CA PRO A 187 14.66 -33.70 8.43
C PRO A 187 13.76 -32.89 9.37
N SER A 188 13.21 -31.78 8.87
CA SER A 188 12.21 -31.02 9.61
C SER A 188 10.91 -31.82 9.78
N PRO A 189 10.16 -31.67 10.88
CA PRO A 189 8.92 -32.42 11.11
C PRO A 189 7.93 -32.26 9.94
N GLY A 190 7.44 -33.39 9.42
CA GLY A 190 6.51 -33.42 8.29
C GLY A 190 7.14 -33.23 6.89
N ASN A 191 8.46 -33.05 6.81
CA ASN A 191 9.18 -32.94 5.55
C ASN A 191 10.13 -34.13 5.35
N THR A 192 10.32 -34.52 4.09
CA THR A 192 11.41 -35.44 3.73
C THR A 192 12.77 -34.74 3.85
N LEU A 193 13.85 -35.51 3.97
CA LEU A 193 15.22 -34.99 4.01
C LEU A 193 15.50 -34.08 2.80
N ARG A 194 15.11 -34.51 1.59
CA ARG A 194 15.29 -33.75 0.35
C ARG A 194 14.48 -32.45 0.33
N GLN A 195 13.24 -32.46 0.83
CA GLN A 195 12.44 -31.24 0.94
C GLN A 195 13.04 -30.27 1.95
N THR A 196 13.56 -30.77 3.08
CA THR A 196 14.23 -29.95 4.09
C THR A 196 15.45 -29.26 3.49
N PHE A 197 16.30 -30.01 2.78
CA PHE A 197 17.43 -29.48 2.03
C PHE A 197 17.01 -28.39 1.02
N GLU A 198 16.04 -28.69 0.16
CA GLU A 198 15.56 -27.73 -0.86
C GLU A 198 14.95 -26.46 -0.23
N ASN A 199 14.21 -26.60 0.87
CA ASN A 199 13.65 -25.46 1.59
C ASN A 199 14.74 -24.57 2.20
N GLN A 200 15.77 -25.16 2.79
CA GLN A 200 16.91 -24.43 3.36
C GLN A 200 17.70 -23.67 2.29
N VAL A 201 17.98 -24.33 1.15
CA VAL A 201 18.67 -23.69 0.02
C VAL A 201 17.83 -22.55 -0.57
N ASN A 202 16.54 -22.77 -0.81
CA ASN A 202 15.65 -21.72 -1.30
C ASN A 202 15.57 -20.52 -0.37
N ARG A 203 15.58 -20.75 0.96
CA ARG A 203 15.61 -19.67 1.95
C ARG A 203 16.88 -18.83 1.82
N ILE A 204 18.05 -19.47 1.80
CA ILE A 204 19.35 -18.77 1.68
C ILE A 204 19.40 -17.93 0.39
N LEU A 205 18.96 -18.49 -0.73
CA LEU A 205 18.97 -17.79 -2.03
C LEU A 205 17.96 -16.64 -2.11
N ASN A 206 16.78 -16.80 -1.50
CA ASN A 206 15.79 -15.71 -1.42
C ASN A 206 16.26 -14.59 -0.49
N ASP A 207 16.82 -14.94 0.68
CA ASP A 207 17.38 -13.97 1.63
C ASP A 207 18.55 -13.19 0.98
N ALA A 208 19.38 -13.86 0.18
CA ALA A 208 20.45 -13.21 -0.59
C ALA A 208 19.89 -12.20 -1.60
N ARG A 209 18.89 -12.59 -2.39
CA ARG A 209 18.22 -11.70 -3.36
C ARG A 209 17.59 -10.48 -2.69
N ASP A 210 16.94 -10.68 -1.55
CA ASP A 210 16.23 -9.59 -0.87
C ASP A 210 17.22 -8.62 -0.20
N LYS A 211 18.35 -9.13 0.30
CA LYS A 211 19.46 -8.32 0.83
C LYS A 211 20.15 -7.50 -0.26
N THR A 212 20.50 -8.12 -1.39
CA THR A 212 21.12 -7.41 -2.52
C THR A 212 20.17 -6.37 -3.10
N GLY A 213 18.88 -6.69 -3.22
CA GLY A 213 17.85 -5.76 -3.66
C GLY A 213 17.65 -4.56 -2.72
N SER A 214 17.70 -4.80 -1.41
CA SER A 214 17.62 -3.73 -0.41
C SER A 214 18.85 -2.82 -0.44
N SER A 215 20.04 -3.40 -0.65
CA SER A 215 21.29 -2.63 -0.83
C SER A 215 21.21 -1.73 -2.07
N ALA A 216 20.79 -2.30 -3.20
CA ALA A 216 20.61 -1.56 -4.45
C ALA A 216 19.58 -0.42 -4.31
N GLN A 217 18.47 -0.62 -3.60
CA GLN A 217 17.49 0.45 -3.39
C GLN A 217 18.01 1.60 -2.52
N LYS A 218 18.88 1.29 -1.56
CA LYS A 218 19.48 2.29 -0.67
C LYS A 218 20.52 3.13 -1.39
N SER A 219 21.28 2.55 -2.33
CA SER A 219 22.27 3.28 -3.11
C SER A 219 21.66 4.21 -4.14
N LEU A 220 20.46 3.91 -4.64
CA LEU A 220 19.80 4.77 -5.62
C LEU A 220 19.56 6.19 -5.08
N SER A 221 20.08 7.18 -5.81
CA SER A 221 19.88 8.60 -5.53
C SER A 221 18.40 9.01 -5.59
N GLU A 222 18.08 10.16 -5.02
CA GLU A 222 16.71 10.69 -5.07
C GLU A 222 16.29 11.12 -6.48
N TYR A 223 17.26 11.54 -7.30
CA TYR A 223 17.07 11.96 -8.69
C TYR A 223 16.86 10.79 -9.65
N ASN A 224 17.06 9.55 -9.20
CA ASN A 224 16.88 8.38 -10.03
C ASN A 224 15.43 8.25 -10.50
N ASN A 225 15.23 8.20 -11.82
CA ASN A 225 13.90 8.18 -12.40
C ASN A 225 13.18 6.84 -12.18
N PHE A 226 13.93 5.74 -12.14
CA PHE A 226 13.36 4.43 -11.86
C PHE A 226 12.82 4.36 -10.42
N LYS A 227 13.58 4.87 -9.45
CA LYS A 227 13.13 5.05 -8.06
C LYS A 227 11.90 5.95 -8.00
N ALA A 228 11.86 7.02 -8.79
CA ALA A 228 10.73 7.94 -8.79
C ALA A 228 9.41 7.29 -9.24
N MET A 229 9.45 6.44 -10.25
CA MET A 229 8.27 5.66 -10.70
C MET A 229 7.80 4.68 -9.63
N VAL A 230 8.71 3.90 -9.03
CA VAL A 230 8.38 2.89 -8.02
C VAL A 230 7.82 3.53 -6.75
N VAL A 231 8.43 4.62 -6.26
CA VAL A 231 7.94 5.33 -5.06
C VAL A 231 6.59 5.99 -5.30
N SER A 232 6.37 6.57 -6.50
CA SER A 232 5.05 7.09 -6.88
C SER A 232 3.97 6.00 -6.95
N GLY A 233 4.38 4.75 -7.22
CA GLY A 233 3.50 3.61 -7.45
C GLY A 233 2.88 3.58 -8.85
N ALA A 234 3.40 4.38 -9.79
CA ALA A 234 2.87 4.43 -11.15
C ALA A 234 3.21 3.19 -11.96
N LYS A 235 4.48 2.77 -11.95
CA LYS A 235 4.93 1.55 -12.65
C LYS A 235 6.18 0.99 -12.00
N GLY A 236 6.30 -0.34 -12.04
CA GLY A 236 7.39 -1.08 -11.43
C GLY A 236 7.20 -1.28 -9.94
N SER A 237 8.03 -2.17 -9.40
CA SER A 237 8.08 -2.54 -8.00
C SER A 237 9.51 -2.51 -7.49
N LYS A 238 9.66 -2.60 -6.17
CA LYS A 238 10.94 -2.79 -5.48
C LYS A 238 11.74 -3.98 -6.04
N ILE A 239 11.06 -5.06 -6.43
CA ILE A 239 11.69 -6.25 -7.02
C ILE A 239 12.25 -5.94 -8.41
N ASN A 240 11.56 -5.14 -9.23
CA ASN A 240 12.06 -4.81 -10.57
C ASN A 240 13.38 -4.02 -10.49
N ILE A 241 13.52 -3.11 -9.53
CA ILE A 241 14.80 -2.42 -9.28
C ILE A 241 15.89 -3.44 -8.91
N SER A 242 15.59 -4.36 -7.99
CA SER A 242 16.52 -5.41 -7.58
C SER A 242 16.99 -6.27 -8.76
N GLN A 243 16.08 -6.71 -9.63
CA GLN A 243 16.41 -7.59 -10.75
C GLN A 243 17.21 -6.90 -11.87
N VAL A 244 16.93 -5.62 -12.12
CA VAL A 244 17.63 -4.85 -13.15
C VAL A 244 19.05 -4.47 -12.70
N ILE A 245 19.21 -4.14 -11.42
CA ILE A 245 20.46 -3.58 -10.88
C ILE A 245 21.33 -4.65 -10.20
N ALA A 246 20.75 -5.48 -9.33
CA ALA A 246 21.49 -6.38 -8.44
C ALA A 246 21.59 -7.82 -8.98
N CYS A 247 20.50 -8.59 -8.91
CA CYS A 247 20.46 -9.98 -9.40
C CYS A 247 19.02 -10.40 -9.72
N VAL A 248 18.84 -11.21 -10.76
CA VAL A 248 17.49 -11.71 -11.13
C VAL A 248 16.95 -12.70 -10.10
N GLY A 249 17.81 -13.56 -9.55
CA GLY A 249 17.50 -14.53 -8.50
C GLY A 249 17.08 -15.91 -9.01
N GLN A 250 16.59 -16.75 -8.10
CA GLN A 250 16.23 -18.15 -8.37
C GLN A 250 15.06 -18.28 -9.36
N GLN A 251 15.25 -19.08 -10.41
CA GLN A 251 14.17 -19.48 -11.32
C GLN A 251 13.52 -20.77 -10.83
N ASN A 252 12.19 -20.76 -10.79
CA ASN A 252 11.39 -21.91 -10.36
C ASN A 252 10.54 -22.42 -11.51
N VAL A 253 10.28 -23.72 -11.49
CA VAL A 253 9.30 -24.43 -12.33
C VAL A 253 8.45 -25.30 -11.41
N GLU A 254 7.12 -25.13 -11.46
CA GLU A 254 6.15 -25.84 -10.61
C GLU A 254 6.45 -25.67 -9.10
N GLY A 255 6.90 -24.48 -8.70
CA GLY A 255 7.24 -24.16 -7.32
C GLY A 255 8.52 -24.83 -6.79
N LYS A 256 9.28 -25.52 -7.64
CA LYS A 256 10.58 -26.12 -7.30
C LYS A 256 11.70 -25.48 -8.12
N ARG A 257 12.95 -25.63 -7.67
CA ARG A 257 14.13 -25.31 -8.50
C ARG A 257 14.13 -26.17 -9.75
N ILE A 258 14.79 -25.69 -10.82
CA ILE A 258 14.80 -26.33 -12.14
C ILE A 258 15.04 -27.84 -12.03
N PRO A 259 14.11 -28.71 -12.49
CA PRO A 259 14.22 -30.16 -12.32
C PRO A 259 15.36 -30.75 -13.18
N PHE A 260 15.80 -31.96 -12.83
CA PHE A 260 16.75 -32.70 -13.67
C PHE A 260 16.04 -33.27 -14.89
N GLY A 261 16.08 -32.53 -16.00
CA GLY A 261 15.54 -32.99 -17.30
C GLY A 261 16.41 -34.05 -17.97
N PHE A 262 17.72 -34.05 -17.72
CA PHE A 262 18.64 -35.10 -18.16
C PHE A 262 18.94 -36.07 -17.02
N ARG A 263 19.61 -37.19 -17.32
CA ARG A 263 20.01 -38.20 -16.33
C ARG A 263 20.86 -37.57 -15.20
N LYS A 264 20.20 -37.27 -14.07
CA LYS A 264 20.77 -36.68 -12.85
C LYS A 264 21.48 -35.32 -13.07
N ARG A 265 21.03 -34.52 -14.03
CA ARG A 265 21.56 -33.16 -14.27
C ARG A 265 20.54 -32.28 -14.99
N THR A 266 20.71 -30.96 -14.89
CA THR A 266 19.81 -29.97 -15.52
C THR A 266 20.19 -29.70 -16.98
N LEU A 267 21.48 -29.49 -17.27
CA LEU A 267 22.03 -29.31 -18.61
C LEU A 267 23.23 -30.23 -18.85
N PRO A 268 23.60 -30.54 -20.11
CA PRO A 268 24.77 -31.38 -20.42
C PRO A 268 26.10 -30.76 -19.97
N HIS A 269 26.13 -29.44 -19.72
CA HIS A 269 27.29 -28.70 -19.23
C HIS A 269 27.60 -28.91 -17.74
N PHE A 270 26.62 -29.37 -16.96
CA PHE A 270 26.79 -29.61 -15.53
C PHE A 270 27.17 -31.06 -15.23
N ILE A 271 27.88 -31.24 -14.10
CA ILE A 271 28.20 -32.56 -13.57
C ILE A 271 26.93 -33.26 -13.06
N LYS A 272 27.00 -34.58 -12.91
CA LYS A 272 25.86 -35.36 -12.39
C LYS A 272 25.71 -35.12 -10.90
N ASP A 273 24.46 -35.15 -10.43
CA ASP A 273 24.07 -34.95 -9.04
C ASP A 273 24.53 -33.60 -8.46
N ASP A 274 24.62 -32.57 -9.32
CA ASP A 274 24.95 -31.19 -8.91
C ASP A 274 23.71 -30.46 -8.37
N TYR A 275 23.73 -30.18 -7.05
CA TYR A 275 22.70 -29.43 -6.34
C TYR A 275 23.04 -27.96 -6.09
N GLY A 276 24.16 -27.48 -6.66
CA GLY A 276 24.61 -26.11 -6.55
C GLY A 276 23.61 -25.08 -7.11
N PRO A 277 23.76 -23.80 -6.71
CA PRO A 277 22.83 -22.75 -7.11
C PRO A 277 22.80 -22.54 -8.63
N GLU A 278 23.96 -22.53 -9.29
CA GLU A 278 24.08 -22.31 -10.74
C GLU A 278 23.46 -23.44 -11.56
N SER A 279 23.73 -24.70 -11.19
CA SER A 279 23.17 -25.89 -11.85
C SER A 279 21.64 -25.93 -11.76
N ARG A 280 21.08 -25.42 -10.65
CA ARG A 280 19.65 -25.51 -10.33
C ARG A 280 18.88 -24.21 -10.62
N GLY A 281 19.43 -23.30 -11.41
CA GLY A 281 18.69 -22.14 -11.95
C GLY A 281 18.72 -20.87 -11.11
N PHE A 282 19.70 -20.70 -10.22
CA PHE A 282 19.97 -19.41 -9.60
C PHE A 282 20.68 -18.49 -10.59
N VAL A 283 20.08 -17.33 -10.87
CA VAL A 283 20.64 -16.31 -11.75
C VAL A 283 21.29 -15.24 -10.89
N GLU A 284 22.62 -15.20 -10.89
CA GLU A 284 23.37 -14.23 -10.09
C GLU A 284 23.50 -12.88 -10.79
N ASN A 285 23.50 -12.89 -12.13
CA ASN A 285 23.64 -11.69 -12.92
C ASN A 285 22.34 -10.85 -12.89
N SER A 286 22.50 -9.55 -13.12
CA SER A 286 21.39 -8.61 -13.33
C SER A 286 21.07 -8.46 -14.82
N TYR A 287 19.91 -7.88 -15.14
CA TYR A 287 19.59 -7.57 -16.54
C TYR A 287 20.56 -6.55 -17.16
N LEU A 288 21.18 -5.68 -16.34
CA LEU A 288 22.21 -4.76 -16.80
C LEU A 288 23.51 -5.47 -17.16
N ALA A 289 23.94 -6.44 -16.34
CA ALA A 289 25.17 -7.21 -16.57
C ALA A 289 25.02 -8.20 -17.75
N GLY A 290 23.79 -8.66 -18.01
CA GLY A 290 23.50 -9.68 -19.00
C GLY A 290 23.59 -11.10 -18.40
N LEU A 291 22.85 -12.02 -19.02
CA LEU A 291 22.74 -13.40 -18.54
C LEU A 291 23.73 -14.31 -19.26
N THR A 292 24.30 -15.27 -18.54
CA THR A 292 25.04 -16.38 -19.16
C THR A 292 24.08 -17.29 -19.95
N PRO A 293 24.55 -18.08 -20.92
CA PRO A 293 23.67 -18.96 -21.70
C PRO A 293 22.85 -19.94 -20.86
N SER A 294 23.44 -20.49 -19.79
CA SER A 294 22.75 -21.39 -18.86
C SER A 294 21.65 -20.66 -18.08
N GLU A 295 21.96 -19.48 -17.53
CA GLU A 295 20.98 -18.63 -16.83
C GLU A 295 19.85 -18.18 -17.75
N PHE A 296 20.18 -17.79 -18.99
CA PHE A 296 19.19 -17.38 -19.99
C PHE A 296 18.20 -18.51 -20.29
N PHE A 297 18.71 -19.74 -20.46
CA PHE A 297 17.86 -20.90 -20.70
C PHE A 297 16.96 -21.23 -19.49
N PHE A 298 17.49 -21.19 -18.27
CA PHE A 298 16.68 -21.37 -17.06
C PHE A 298 15.66 -20.25 -16.85
N HIS A 299 16.01 -19.01 -17.17
CA HIS A 299 15.09 -17.89 -17.14
C HIS A 299 13.97 -18.05 -18.18
N ALA A 300 14.29 -18.53 -19.38
CA ALA A 300 13.30 -18.84 -20.41
C ALA A 300 12.36 -19.98 -19.99
N MET A 301 12.87 -20.99 -19.27
CA MET A 301 12.04 -22.06 -18.70
C MET A 301 11.03 -21.52 -17.68
N GLY A 302 11.48 -20.70 -16.71
CA GLY A 302 10.60 -20.06 -15.72
C GLY A 302 9.60 -19.09 -16.38
N GLY A 303 10.06 -18.31 -17.37
CA GLY A 303 9.18 -17.42 -18.13
C GLY A 303 8.11 -18.16 -18.94
N ARG A 304 8.43 -19.35 -19.48
CA ARG A 304 7.48 -20.19 -20.22
C ARG A 304 6.35 -20.69 -19.32
N GLU A 305 6.64 -21.08 -18.08
CA GLU A 305 5.61 -21.48 -17.12
C GLU A 305 4.58 -20.36 -16.92
N GLY A 306 5.04 -19.12 -16.68
CA GLY A 306 4.15 -17.97 -16.52
C GLY A 306 3.29 -17.67 -17.76
N LEU A 307 3.83 -17.85 -18.97
CA LEU A 307 3.06 -17.70 -20.21
C LEU A 307 1.99 -18.78 -20.37
N ILE A 308 2.32 -20.03 -20.03
CA ILE A 308 1.35 -21.15 -20.07
C ILE A 308 0.26 -20.94 -19.02
N ASP A 309 0.64 -20.61 -17.79
CA ASP A 309 -0.29 -20.36 -16.69
C ASP A 309 -1.26 -19.23 -17.01
N THR A 310 -0.78 -18.15 -17.66
CA THR A 310 -1.64 -17.06 -18.12
C THR A 310 -2.68 -17.54 -19.14
N ALA A 311 -2.28 -18.38 -20.09
CA ALA A 311 -3.19 -18.92 -21.10
C ALA A 311 -4.25 -19.85 -20.49
N VAL A 312 -3.85 -20.74 -19.57
CA VAL A 312 -4.76 -21.66 -18.88
C VAL A 312 -5.72 -20.89 -17.97
N LYS A 313 -5.21 -19.99 -17.13
CA LYS A 313 -6.03 -19.17 -16.22
C LYS A 313 -7.05 -18.33 -16.97
N THR A 314 -6.73 -17.82 -18.16
CA THR A 314 -7.68 -17.03 -18.97
C THR A 314 -8.90 -17.87 -19.35
N ALA A 315 -8.71 -19.12 -19.77
CA ALA A 315 -9.81 -20.02 -20.12
C ALA A 315 -10.65 -20.41 -18.89
N GLU A 316 -10.00 -20.77 -17.77
CA GLU A 316 -10.68 -21.20 -16.56
C GLU A 316 -11.44 -20.06 -15.87
N THR A 317 -10.79 -18.91 -15.68
CA THR A 317 -11.40 -17.75 -15.00
C THR A 317 -12.64 -17.24 -15.73
N GLY A 318 -12.59 -17.17 -17.08
CA GLY A 318 -13.76 -16.79 -17.89
C GLY A 318 -14.91 -17.78 -17.78
N TYR A 319 -14.60 -19.09 -17.75
CA TYR A 319 -15.63 -20.11 -17.56
C TYR A 319 -16.26 -20.06 -16.17
N ILE A 320 -15.45 -19.91 -15.12
CA ILE A 320 -15.92 -19.73 -13.74
C ILE A 320 -16.81 -18.49 -13.64
N GLN A 321 -16.37 -17.36 -14.21
CA GLN A 321 -17.16 -16.13 -14.23
C GLN A 321 -18.53 -16.34 -14.90
N ARG A 322 -18.57 -16.99 -16.08
CA ARG A 322 -19.83 -17.29 -16.77
C ARG A 322 -20.74 -18.19 -15.93
N ARG A 323 -20.19 -19.20 -15.27
CA ARG A 323 -20.97 -20.09 -14.39
C ARG A 323 -21.57 -19.35 -13.20
N LEU A 324 -20.80 -18.47 -12.57
CA LEU A 324 -21.27 -17.64 -11.45
C LEU A 324 -22.38 -16.69 -11.91
N ILE A 325 -22.20 -16.00 -13.04
CA ILE A 325 -23.23 -15.13 -13.61
C ILE A 325 -24.50 -15.94 -13.90
N LYS A 326 -24.40 -17.08 -14.59
CA LYS A 326 -25.58 -17.91 -14.92
C LYS A 326 -26.29 -18.49 -13.71
N ALA A 327 -25.58 -18.74 -12.61
CA ALA A 327 -26.21 -19.20 -11.37
C ALA A 327 -26.96 -18.08 -10.63
N MET A 328 -26.54 -16.82 -10.78
CA MET A 328 -27.03 -15.70 -9.97
C MET A 328 -27.71 -14.57 -10.78
N GLU A 329 -27.86 -14.69 -12.10
CA GLU A 329 -28.36 -13.59 -12.96
C GLU A 329 -29.81 -13.18 -12.66
N SER A 330 -30.61 -14.06 -12.06
CA SER A 330 -31.99 -13.78 -11.69
C SER A 330 -32.16 -13.26 -10.25
N VAL A 331 -31.07 -13.18 -9.49
CA VAL A 331 -31.12 -12.75 -8.08
C VAL A 331 -31.19 -11.23 -8.03
N MET A 332 -32.23 -10.71 -7.38
CA MET A 332 -32.43 -9.27 -7.23
C MET A 332 -33.05 -8.92 -5.88
N ILE A 333 -32.90 -7.65 -5.49
CA ILE A 333 -33.56 -7.07 -4.31
C ILE A 333 -34.99 -6.69 -4.71
N ALA A 334 -35.98 -7.22 -3.99
CA ALA A 334 -37.37 -6.85 -4.15
C ALA A 334 -37.70 -5.59 -3.32
N TYR A 335 -38.82 -4.93 -3.61
CA TYR A 335 -39.24 -3.69 -2.92
C TYR A 335 -39.44 -3.83 -1.41
N ASP A 336 -39.61 -5.05 -0.89
CA ASP A 336 -39.66 -5.34 0.54
C ASP A 336 -38.27 -5.38 1.21
N GLY A 337 -37.20 -5.25 0.42
CA GLY A 337 -35.80 -5.32 0.86
C GLY A 337 -35.27 -6.74 1.01
N THR A 338 -36.04 -7.75 0.61
CA THR A 338 -35.59 -9.15 0.57
C THR A 338 -34.86 -9.45 -0.74
N VAL A 339 -33.94 -10.42 -0.71
CA VAL A 339 -33.23 -10.90 -1.91
C VAL A 339 -33.92 -12.17 -2.39
N ARG A 340 -34.41 -12.16 -3.63
CA ARG A 340 -35.15 -13.29 -4.23
C ARG A 340 -34.62 -13.66 -5.60
N ASN A 341 -34.85 -14.90 -6.00
CA ASN A 341 -34.62 -15.35 -7.38
C ASN A 341 -35.86 -15.13 -8.27
N SER A 342 -35.76 -15.51 -9.56
CA SER A 342 -36.85 -15.40 -10.54
C SER A 342 -38.12 -16.20 -10.20
N VAL A 343 -38.02 -17.23 -9.35
CA VAL A 343 -39.17 -18.06 -8.92
C VAL A 343 -39.82 -17.48 -7.65
N GLY A 344 -39.25 -16.41 -7.08
CA GLY A 344 -39.72 -15.80 -5.85
C GLY A 344 -39.26 -16.50 -4.57
N GLN A 345 -38.30 -17.43 -4.67
CA GLN A 345 -37.69 -18.06 -3.49
C GLN A 345 -36.78 -17.05 -2.79
N LEU A 346 -36.93 -16.99 -1.47
CA LEU A 346 -36.15 -16.12 -0.59
C LEU A 346 -34.72 -16.66 -0.42
N ILE A 347 -33.71 -15.82 -0.68
CA ILE A 347 -32.29 -16.14 -0.48
C ILE A 347 -31.78 -15.46 0.80
N GLN A 348 -32.03 -14.16 0.95
CA GLN A 348 -31.68 -13.39 2.15
C GLN A 348 -32.86 -12.51 2.57
N LEU A 349 -33.07 -12.36 3.88
CA LEU A 349 -34.08 -11.46 4.44
C LEU A 349 -33.73 -9.99 4.23
N ARG A 350 -32.44 -9.66 4.28
CA ARG A 350 -31.87 -8.36 3.96
C ARG A 350 -30.60 -8.58 3.14
N TYR A 351 -30.40 -7.77 2.12
CA TYR A 351 -29.19 -7.81 1.30
C TYR A 351 -27.95 -7.65 2.18
N GLY A 352 -26.99 -8.58 2.11
CA GLY A 352 -25.77 -8.49 2.91
C GLY A 352 -25.98 -8.60 4.43
N GLU A 353 -27.15 -9.07 4.88
CA GLU A 353 -27.57 -9.14 6.29
C GLU A 353 -27.73 -7.78 7.00
N ASP A 354 -27.40 -6.66 6.35
CA ASP A 354 -27.50 -5.28 6.86
C ASP A 354 -28.43 -4.38 6.01
N GLY A 355 -28.69 -4.76 4.76
CA GLY A 355 -29.49 -3.99 3.79
C GLY A 355 -28.73 -2.82 3.15
N LEU A 356 -27.40 -2.78 3.23
CA LEU A 356 -26.58 -1.66 2.77
C LEU A 356 -25.96 -1.92 1.39
N ASP A 357 -25.79 -0.85 0.61
CA ASP A 357 -25.05 -0.92 -0.65
C ASP A 357 -23.54 -0.97 -0.40
N ALA A 358 -22.87 -1.96 -1.00
CA ALA A 358 -21.42 -2.13 -0.92
C ALA A 358 -20.64 -0.93 -1.53
N GLY A 359 -21.27 -0.11 -2.37
CA GLY A 359 -20.69 1.12 -2.91
C GLY A 359 -20.57 2.27 -1.89
N ALA A 360 -21.33 2.23 -0.79
CA ALA A 360 -21.45 3.33 0.18
C ALA A 360 -20.83 3.01 1.56
N VAL A 361 -20.08 1.92 1.68
CA VAL A 361 -19.46 1.48 2.94
C VAL A 361 -17.94 1.74 2.95
N GLU A 362 -17.41 2.08 4.12
CA GLU A 362 -15.99 2.36 4.32
C GLU A 362 -15.39 1.51 5.44
N PHE A 363 -14.06 1.36 5.43
CA PHE A 363 -13.36 0.75 6.56
C PHE A 363 -13.31 1.72 7.74
N GLN A 364 -13.82 1.30 8.88
CA GLN A 364 -13.82 2.04 10.14
C GLN A 364 -13.19 1.22 11.27
N PHE A 365 -12.76 1.91 12.32
CA PHE A 365 -12.17 1.28 13.50
C PHE A 365 -13.12 1.37 14.69
N LEU A 366 -13.46 0.23 15.29
CA LEU A 366 -14.19 0.19 16.56
C LEU A 366 -13.28 0.55 17.74
N PRO A 367 -13.46 1.71 18.39
CA PRO A 367 -12.54 2.17 19.42
C PRO A 367 -12.73 1.43 20.77
N THR A 368 -13.84 0.72 20.96
CA THR A 368 -14.22 0.03 22.21
C THR A 368 -13.66 -1.39 22.32
N LEU A 369 -13.33 -2.04 21.20
CA LEU A 369 -13.00 -3.47 21.14
C LEU A 369 -11.61 -3.81 21.73
N LYS A 370 -10.57 -3.13 21.24
CA LYS A 370 -9.16 -3.35 21.56
C LYS A 370 -8.67 -2.91 22.96
N PRO A 371 -9.09 -1.77 23.54
CA PRO A 371 -8.49 -1.29 24.79
C PRO A 371 -8.66 -2.29 25.94
N SER A 372 -7.74 -2.25 26.91
CA SER A 372 -7.88 -2.97 28.18
C SER A 372 -9.06 -2.43 28.99
N ASN A 373 -9.56 -3.17 29.98
CA ASN A 373 -10.69 -2.72 30.79
C ASN A 373 -10.42 -1.37 31.47
N LYS A 374 -9.21 -1.17 31.98
CA LYS A 374 -8.78 0.09 32.60
C LYS A 374 -8.66 1.23 31.58
N ALA A 375 -8.13 0.95 30.39
CA ALA A 375 -8.01 1.97 29.33
C ALA A 375 -9.39 2.36 28.74
N PHE A 376 -10.30 1.39 28.66
CA PHE A 376 -11.69 1.60 28.25
C PHE A 376 -12.43 2.49 29.25
N GLU A 377 -12.36 2.17 30.54
CA GLU A 377 -12.94 3.01 31.59
C GLU A 377 -12.37 4.42 31.57
N LYS A 378 -11.05 4.58 31.50
CA LYS A 378 -10.42 5.90 31.46
C LYS A 378 -10.84 6.75 30.24
N LYS A 379 -11.14 6.11 29.10
CA LYS A 379 -11.43 6.81 27.84
C LYS A 379 -12.92 7.13 27.67
N PHE A 380 -13.80 6.25 28.13
CA PHE A 380 -15.24 6.31 27.85
C PHE A 380 -16.10 6.59 29.08
N ARG A 381 -15.61 6.35 30.31
CA ARG A 381 -16.35 6.72 31.52
C ARG A 381 -16.20 8.21 31.77
N PHE A 382 -17.31 8.93 31.73
CA PHE A 382 -17.34 10.36 32.04
C PHE A 382 -17.49 10.55 33.56
N ASP A 383 -16.44 11.03 34.23
CA ASP A 383 -16.46 11.25 35.68
C ASP A 383 -16.84 12.70 36.02
N ILE A 384 -18.04 12.87 36.56
CA ILE A 384 -18.62 14.17 36.93
C ILE A 384 -18.04 14.66 38.26
N SER A 385 -17.41 13.79 39.05
CA SER A 385 -16.91 14.10 40.39
C SER A 385 -15.73 15.08 40.39
N ASN A 386 -15.02 15.20 39.26
CA ASN A 386 -13.81 16.02 39.14
C ASN A 386 -14.10 17.41 38.56
N GLU A 387 -14.57 18.33 39.41
CA GLU A 387 -14.93 19.70 39.02
C GLU A 387 -13.80 20.45 38.28
N ARG A 388 -12.54 20.21 38.66
CA ARG A 388 -11.37 20.84 38.01
C ARG A 388 -11.18 20.41 36.56
N GLN A 389 -11.53 19.18 36.23
CA GLN A 389 -11.43 18.66 34.87
C GLN A 389 -12.62 19.13 34.02
N LEU A 390 -13.82 19.18 34.60
CA LEU A 390 -15.02 19.70 33.94
C LEU A 390 -14.88 21.17 33.57
N LYS A 391 -14.37 22.02 34.48
CA LYS A 391 -14.13 23.45 34.21
C LYS A 391 -13.09 23.73 33.12
N LYS A 392 -12.25 22.74 32.78
CA LYS A 392 -11.30 22.87 31.65
C LYS A 392 -11.95 22.62 30.29
N ILE A 393 -13.05 21.87 30.27
CA ILE A 393 -13.67 21.37 29.04
C ILE A 393 -14.98 22.12 28.76
N PHE A 394 -15.75 22.44 29.80
CA PHE A 394 -17.07 23.04 29.72
C PHE A 394 -17.13 24.42 30.38
N ASN A 395 -18.07 25.23 29.92
CA ASN A 395 -18.41 26.51 30.54
C ASN A 395 -18.99 26.31 31.95
N GLU A 396 -18.81 27.30 32.83
CA GLU A 396 -19.20 27.19 34.25
C GLU A 396 -20.68 26.90 34.47
N ASP A 397 -21.57 27.41 33.61
CA ASP A 397 -23.02 27.17 33.70
C ASP A 397 -23.36 25.69 33.49
N ILE A 398 -22.74 25.05 32.48
CA ILE A 398 -22.92 23.63 32.19
C ILE A 398 -22.37 22.79 33.35
N VAL A 399 -21.26 23.19 33.97
CA VAL A 399 -20.69 22.46 35.11
C VAL A 399 -21.64 22.48 36.30
N LYS A 400 -22.31 23.60 36.58
CA LYS A 400 -23.31 23.70 37.65
C LYS A 400 -24.52 22.80 37.37
N ASP A 401 -24.98 22.76 36.12
CA ASP A 401 -26.11 21.91 35.72
C ASP A 401 -25.77 20.41 35.81
N LEU A 402 -24.56 20.03 35.36
CA LEU A 402 -24.07 18.65 35.43
C LEU A 402 -23.92 18.15 36.87
N MET A 403 -23.46 19.00 37.79
CA MET A 403 -23.30 18.65 39.21
C MET A 403 -24.60 18.76 40.01
N GLY A 404 -25.50 19.67 39.62
CA GLY A 404 -26.76 19.94 40.31
C GLY A 404 -27.87 18.96 39.97
N SER A 405 -27.84 18.35 38.78
CA SER A 405 -28.91 17.48 38.30
C SER A 405 -28.58 15.99 38.48
N ALA A 406 -29.21 15.35 39.48
CA ALA A 406 -29.12 13.90 39.69
C ALA A 406 -29.66 13.08 38.50
N HIS A 407 -30.51 13.68 37.66
CA HIS A 407 -31.04 13.03 36.46
C HIS A 407 -29.93 12.78 35.43
N ILE A 408 -29.06 13.78 35.19
CA ILE A 408 -27.98 13.68 34.20
C ILE A 408 -26.94 12.63 34.63
N VAL A 409 -26.64 12.56 35.93
CA VAL A 409 -25.75 11.52 36.49
C VAL A 409 -26.29 10.13 36.17
N ASN A 410 -27.59 9.91 36.36
CA ASN A 410 -28.24 8.63 36.06
C ASN A 410 -28.21 8.30 34.56
N GLU A 411 -28.41 9.28 33.68
CA GLU A 411 -28.30 9.04 32.23
C GLU A 411 -26.87 8.68 31.79
N LEU A 412 -25.86 9.34 32.33
CA LEU A 412 -24.45 9.03 32.04
C LEU A 412 -24.05 7.64 32.56
N GLU A 413 -24.57 7.21 33.72
CA GLU A 413 -24.39 5.85 34.20
C GLU A 413 -25.08 4.81 33.29
N ARG A 414 -26.28 5.12 32.78
CA ARG A 414 -26.98 4.25 31.81
C ARG A 414 -26.21 4.13 30.50
N GLU A 415 -25.66 5.23 29.98
CA GLU A 415 -24.80 5.24 28.80
C GLU A 415 -23.59 4.33 29.01
N TRP A 416 -22.89 4.50 30.14
CA TRP A 416 -21.74 3.67 30.49
C TRP A 416 -22.10 2.18 30.56
N THR A 417 -23.24 1.84 31.16
CA THR A 417 -23.72 0.46 31.26
C THR A 417 -24.03 -0.13 29.87
N THR A 418 -24.56 0.68 28.96
CA THR A 418 -24.81 0.30 27.56
C THR A 418 -23.50 0.02 26.83
N LEU A 419 -22.51 0.92 26.95
CA LEU A 419 -21.19 0.75 26.35
C LEU A 419 -20.46 -0.52 26.85
N GLN A 420 -20.65 -0.89 28.12
CA GLN A 420 -20.12 -2.14 28.66
C GLN A 420 -20.76 -3.38 28.01
N LYS A 421 -22.09 -3.39 27.89
CA LYS A 421 -22.84 -4.48 27.24
C LYS A 421 -22.47 -4.61 25.77
N ASP A 422 -22.40 -3.49 25.05
CA ASP A 422 -22.02 -3.46 23.64
C ASP A 422 -20.60 -3.98 23.44
N ARG A 423 -19.67 -3.61 24.33
CA ARG A 423 -18.29 -4.10 24.26
C ARG A 423 -18.19 -5.61 24.47
N GLU A 424 -19.01 -6.18 25.36
CA GLU A 424 -19.06 -7.63 25.57
C GLU A 424 -19.66 -8.35 24.35
N ALA A 425 -20.76 -7.82 23.79
CA ALA A 425 -21.37 -8.33 22.57
C ALA A 425 -20.41 -8.25 21.37
N LEU A 426 -19.68 -7.14 21.20
CA LEU A 426 -18.69 -7.01 20.13
C LEU A 426 -17.54 -8.02 20.27
N ARG A 427 -17.14 -8.37 21.49
CA ARG A 427 -16.10 -9.39 21.72
C ARG A 427 -16.58 -10.81 21.46
N SER A 428 -17.87 -11.09 21.67
CA SER A 428 -18.45 -12.39 21.30
C SER A 428 -18.59 -12.53 19.79
N ILE A 429 -18.95 -11.44 19.09
CA ILE A 429 -19.03 -11.39 17.62
C ILE A 429 -17.63 -11.46 16.98
N PHE A 430 -16.65 -10.72 17.51
CA PHE A 430 -15.27 -10.63 17.00
C PHE A 430 -14.25 -11.27 17.95
N PRO A 431 -14.17 -12.61 18.03
CA PRO A 431 -13.31 -13.30 19.00
C PRO A 431 -11.81 -13.08 18.76
N LYS A 432 -11.40 -12.76 17.52
CA LYS A 432 -10.01 -12.46 17.17
C LYS A 432 -9.59 -11.02 17.54
N GLY A 433 -10.52 -10.16 17.94
CA GLY A 433 -10.23 -8.77 18.32
C GLY A 433 -9.83 -7.84 17.16
N ASP A 434 -10.21 -8.18 15.92
CA ASP A 434 -9.98 -7.28 14.80
C ASP A 434 -10.94 -6.08 14.90
N SER A 435 -10.37 -4.89 15.02
CA SER A 435 -11.13 -3.65 15.19
C SER A 435 -11.52 -3.02 13.86
N LYS A 436 -10.93 -3.46 12.74
CA LYS A 436 -11.16 -2.87 11.43
C LYS A 436 -12.36 -3.57 10.79
N ILE A 437 -13.45 -2.83 10.67
CA ILE A 437 -14.72 -3.33 10.12
C ILE A 437 -15.17 -2.46 8.96
N VAL A 438 -16.17 -2.92 8.23
CA VAL A 438 -16.79 -2.18 7.12
C VAL A 438 -18.12 -1.65 7.62
N LEU A 439 -18.31 -0.33 7.59
CA LEU A 439 -19.54 0.34 8.04
C LEU A 439 -19.88 1.50 7.11
N PRO A 440 -21.18 1.84 6.95
CA PRO A 440 -21.59 3.04 6.24
C PRO A 440 -21.18 4.28 7.02
N CYS A 441 -21.09 5.43 6.35
CA CYS A 441 -20.86 6.75 6.93
C CYS A 441 -19.66 6.81 7.90
N ASN A 442 -18.52 7.28 7.40
CA ASN A 442 -17.33 7.41 8.24
C ASN A 442 -17.51 8.48 9.32
N LEU A 443 -17.70 8.06 10.58
CA LEU A 443 -17.97 8.97 11.71
C LEU A 443 -16.76 9.80 12.15
N GLN A 444 -15.54 9.42 11.74
CA GLN A 444 -14.31 10.12 12.13
C GLN A 444 -13.99 11.30 11.21
N ARG A 445 -14.55 11.28 10.00
CA ARG A 445 -14.39 12.33 9.00
C ARG A 445 -15.56 13.29 9.13
#